data_AF-A0A538MLJ6-F1
#
_entry.id   AF-A0A538MLJ6-F1
#
_cell.length_a   1.000
_cell.length_b   1.000
_cell.length_c   1.000
_cell.angle_alpha   90.00
_cell.angle_beta   90.00
_cell.angle_gamma   90.00
#
_symmetry.space_group_name_H-M   'P 1'
#
loop_
_entity.id
_entity.type
_entity.pdbx_description
1 polymer ?
#
loop_
_entity_poly.entity_id
_entity_poly.type
_entity_poly.pdbx_seq_one_letter_code
_entity_poly.pdbx_strand_id
1 'polypeptide(L)'
;MRIRVLVLLPVLALAASFAAPASASQLVNRGVTNIKLAVDSKGEALVSYRTVRGQAQHVLAWGAVNARQPNRTVKQARFKLDYSGGWGKYHKLYWKTFRNSCGAYDGPALAWMITACKARDGSYWALQKWQVHLPDLGFTPWTAGLRQWELHLSHWTTDLAKLEVWQDWIYHGRFHHMFGRYTYLGKPVYGFGTTHFGAPTDGYGRLLYLDTHNSAYGTGWRRENSFVAHNPTGVFCYGFFKHNAGAGGYAHPPGFAGMRPQGNGDMYRMTAGGPGVTPDVMWSGNGLHNFSASNSADVAFETAMNSQLDSILNGDKLCRQH
;
A
#
# COMPACT_ATOMS: atom_id res chain seq x y z
N MET A 1 -22.43 -62.89 -10.96
CA MET A 1 -22.47 -61.63 -11.73
C MET A 1 -23.16 -60.57 -10.87
N ARG A 2 -22.40 -59.71 -10.20
CA ARG A 2 -22.89 -58.58 -9.38
C ARG A 2 -22.01 -57.38 -9.68
N ILE A 3 -22.52 -56.46 -10.50
CA ILE A 3 -21.86 -55.21 -10.86
C ILE A 3 -22.15 -54.22 -9.73
N ARG A 4 -21.11 -53.82 -8.98
CA ARG A 4 -21.16 -52.67 -8.07
C ARG A 4 -20.70 -51.45 -8.87
N VAL A 5 -21.64 -50.54 -9.14
CA VAL A 5 -21.36 -49.25 -9.78
C VAL A 5 -20.76 -48.32 -8.71
N LEU A 6 -19.49 -47.97 -8.87
CA LEU A 6 -18.84 -46.90 -8.10
C LEU A 6 -19.17 -45.56 -8.76
N VAL A 7 -19.94 -44.71 -8.07
CA VAL A 7 -20.19 -43.33 -8.50
C VAL A 7 -19.01 -42.48 -8.02
N LEU A 8 -18.15 -42.08 -8.96
CA LEU A 8 -17.08 -41.08 -8.74
C LEU A 8 -17.67 -39.67 -8.86
N LEU A 9 -17.81 -38.98 -7.73
CA LEU A 9 -18.08 -37.54 -7.67
C LEU A 9 -16.80 -36.77 -8.04
N PRO A 10 -16.81 -35.88 -9.05
CA PRO A 10 -15.67 -35.02 -9.33
C PRO A 10 -15.61 -33.90 -8.28
N VAL A 11 -14.53 -33.89 -7.49
CA VAL A 11 -14.19 -32.76 -6.62
C VAL A 11 -13.75 -31.59 -7.52
N LEU A 12 -14.65 -30.64 -7.75
CA LEU A 12 -14.28 -29.33 -8.29
C LEU A 12 -13.44 -28.60 -7.23
N ALA A 13 -12.12 -28.64 -7.39
CA ALA A 13 -11.23 -27.77 -6.64
C ALA A 13 -11.46 -26.33 -7.10
N LEU A 14 -12.22 -25.56 -6.31
CA LEU A 14 -12.31 -24.11 -6.45
C LEU A 14 -10.93 -23.53 -6.09
N ALA A 15 -10.08 -23.36 -7.10
CA ALA A 15 -8.86 -22.57 -6.95
C ALA A 15 -9.28 -21.12 -6.73
N ALA A 16 -9.36 -20.69 -5.48
CA ALA A 16 -9.42 -19.28 -5.11
C ALA A 16 -8.11 -18.65 -5.58
N SER A 17 -8.10 -18.15 -6.81
CA SER A 17 -7.06 -17.29 -7.34
C SER A 17 -7.09 -15.99 -6.54
N PHE A 18 -6.31 -15.95 -5.46
CA PHE A 18 -5.86 -14.69 -4.87
C PHE A 18 -5.06 -13.98 -5.95
N ALA A 19 -5.72 -13.12 -6.73
CA ALA A 19 -5.04 -12.16 -7.57
C ALA A 19 -4.17 -11.33 -6.61
N ALA A 20 -2.86 -11.55 -6.65
CA ALA A 20 -1.93 -10.74 -5.88
C ALA A 20 -2.14 -9.29 -6.33
N PRO A 21 -2.50 -8.37 -5.42
CA PRO A 21 -2.69 -6.97 -5.79
C PRO A 21 -1.41 -6.46 -6.42
N ALA A 22 -1.53 -5.61 -7.45
CA ALA A 22 -0.37 -5.01 -8.08
C ALA A 22 0.43 -4.20 -7.04
N SER A 23 1.65 -4.67 -6.74
CA SER A 23 2.50 -4.06 -5.73
C SER A 23 2.93 -2.65 -6.12
N ALA A 24 2.95 -1.82 -5.09
CA ALA A 24 3.20 -0.40 -5.07
C ALA A 24 4.54 -0.21 -4.35
N SER A 25 5.53 0.43 -5.01
CA SER A 25 6.94 -0.02 -4.96
C SER A 25 7.07 -1.56 -5.12
N GLN A 26 8.21 -2.05 -5.57
CA GLN A 26 8.24 -3.46 -5.98
C GLN A 26 8.51 -4.37 -4.78
N LEU A 27 7.49 -5.14 -4.40
CA LEU A 27 7.62 -6.22 -3.43
C LEU A 27 8.76 -7.17 -3.84
N VAL A 28 9.72 -7.36 -2.94
CA VAL A 28 10.82 -8.32 -3.07
C VAL A 28 10.46 -9.62 -2.36
N ASN A 29 10.04 -9.55 -1.10
CA ASN A 29 9.68 -10.71 -0.29
C ASN A 29 8.91 -10.33 0.98
N ARG A 30 8.51 -11.32 1.79
CA ARG A 30 7.70 -11.17 3.00
C ARG A 30 8.35 -11.83 4.20
N GLY A 31 8.25 -11.21 5.37
CA GLY A 31 8.69 -11.79 6.66
C GLY A 31 10.20 -11.94 6.82
N VAL A 32 10.99 -11.27 5.99
CA VAL A 32 12.44 -11.47 5.92
C VAL A 32 13.20 -10.69 7.01
N THR A 33 14.38 -11.17 7.38
CA THR A 33 15.29 -10.56 8.37
C THR A 33 16.70 -10.40 7.80
N ASN A 34 17.62 -9.79 8.55
CA ASN A 34 19.02 -9.57 8.13
C ASN A 34 19.14 -8.89 6.76
N ILE A 35 18.33 -7.84 6.57
CA ILE A 35 18.14 -7.14 5.30
C ILE A 35 19.35 -6.25 5.01
N LYS A 36 19.87 -6.33 3.79
CA LYS A 36 20.96 -5.49 3.28
C LYS A 36 20.66 -5.05 1.85
N LEU A 37 21.09 -3.84 1.53
CA LEU A 37 21.09 -3.26 0.19
C LEU A 37 22.53 -2.95 -0.22
N ALA A 38 22.89 -3.32 -1.43
CA ALA A 38 24.10 -2.86 -2.10
C ALA A 38 23.75 -2.47 -3.54
N VAL A 39 24.39 -1.44 -4.08
CA VAL A 39 24.20 -0.99 -5.47
C VAL A 39 25.55 -0.87 -6.15
N ASP A 40 25.72 -1.54 -7.30
CA ASP A 40 26.98 -1.50 -8.04
C ASP A 40 27.06 -0.29 -8.98
N SER A 41 28.22 -0.09 -9.62
CA SER A 41 28.45 1.03 -10.51
C SER A 41 27.69 0.94 -11.84
N LYS A 42 26.93 -0.14 -12.09
CA LYS A 42 26.09 -0.32 -13.29
C LYS A 42 24.64 0.11 -13.04
N GLY A 43 24.29 0.54 -11.83
CA GLY A 43 22.91 0.82 -11.45
C GLY A 43 22.09 -0.46 -11.21
N GLU A 44 22.73 -1.50 -10.68
CA GLU A 44 22.07 -2.74 -10.28
C GLU A 44 22.09 -2.84 -8.77
N ALA A 45 20.99 -3.31 -8.17
CA ALA A 45 20.89 -3.52 -6.74
C ALA A 45 20.97 -5.00 -6.39
N LEU A 46 21.71 -5.33 -5.33
CA LEU A 46 21.69 -6.63 -4.68
C LEU A 46 20.98 -6.50 -3.33
N VAL A 47 19.80 -7.09 -3.25
CA VAL A 47 19.00 -7.18 -2.01
C VAL A 47 19.30 -8.52 -1.35
N SER A 48 19.88 -8.49 -0.16
CA SER A 48 20.22 -9.71 0.59
C SER A 48 19.40 -9.79 1.87
N TYR A 49 18.88 -10.97 2.19
CA TYR A 49 18.08 -11.19 3.40
C TYR A 49 18.07 -12.67 3.80
N ARG A 50 17.48 -12.94 4.98
CA ARG A 50 17.10 -14.28 5.45
C ARG A 50 15.60 -14.47 5.29
N THR A 51 15.19 -15.56 4.66
CA THR A 51 13.76 -15.92 4.51
C THR A 51 13.16 -16.31 5.86
N VAL A 52 11.83 -16.44 5.93
CA VAL A 52 11.14 -16.98 7.11
C VAL A 52 11.61 -18.39 7.52
N ARG A 53 12.21 -19.15 6.59
CA ARG A 53 12.82 -20.47 6.84
C ARG A 53 14.31 -20.40 7.22
N GLY A 54 14.86 -19.20 7.41
CA GLY A 54 16.28 -18.99 7.75
C GLY A 54 17.27 -19.09 6.58
N GLN A 55 16.79 -19.32 5.35
CA GLN A 55 17.67 -19.44 4.17
C GLN A 55 18.17 -18.06 3.74
N ALA A 56 19.47 -17.96 3.42
CA ALA A 56 20.01 -16.75 2.80
C ALA A 56 19.51 -16.63 1.35
N GLN A 57 19.02 -15.46 0.99
CA GLN A 57 18.65 -15.12 -0.37
C GLN A 57 19.39 -13.86 -0.81
N HIS A 58 19.79 -13.85 -2.08
CA HIS A 58 20.36 -12.71 -2.77
C HIS A 58 19.56 -12.46 -4.04
N VAL A 59 18.92 -11.30 -4.12
CA VAL A 59 18.07 -10.91 -5.25
C VAL A 59 18.76 -9.78 -6.00
N LEU A 60 19.11 -10.02 -7.25
CA LEU A 60 19.63 -8.98 -8.13
C LEU A 60 18.45 -8.26 -8.79
N ALA A 61 18.45 -6.93 -8.76
CA ALA A 61 17.38 -6.08 -9.28
C ALA A 61 17.93 -4.99 -10.22
N TRP A 62 17.27 -4.77 -11.36
CA TRP A 62 17.69 -3.74 -12.34
C TRP A 62 16.57 -3.37 -13.32
N GLY A 63 16.82 -2.35 -14.15
CA GLY A 63 16.05 -2.08 -15.37
C GLY A 63 14.78 -1.24 -15.19
N ALA A 64 14.58 -0.62 -14.03
CA ALA A 64 13.52 0.37 -13.82
C ALA A 64 13.97 1.47 -12.88
N VAL A 65 13.43 2.67 -13.12
CA VAL A 65 13.58 3.87 -12.30
C VAL A 65 12.27 4.66 -12.38
N ASN A 66 11.90 5.34 -11.30
CA ASN A 66 10.73 6.22 -11.23
C ASN A 66 9.39 5.52 -11.54
N ALA A 67 8.39 6.32 -11.90
CA ALA A 67 7.11 5.86 -12.39
C ALA A 67 6.76 6.53 -13.73
N ARG A 68 5.88 5.86 -14.47
CA ARG A 68 5.16 6.44 -15.60
C ARG A 68 3.83 6.98 -15.11
N GLN A 69 3.36 8.06 -15.72
CA GLN A 69 2.01 8.58 -15.50
C GLN A 69 0.94 7.58 -15.96
N PRO A 70 -0.26 7.58 -15.36
CA PRO A 70 -1.35 6.69 -15.76
C PRO A 70 -1.58 6.69 -17.26
N ASN A 71 -1.46 5.52 -17.88
CA ASN A 71 -1.64 5.34 -19.32
C ASN A 71 -2.18 3.94 -19.61
N ARG A 72 -3.27 3.83 -20.39
CA ARG A 72 -3.95 2.55 -20.67
C ARG A 72 -3.15 1.62 -21.59
N THR A 73 -2.25 2.16 -22.41
CA THR A 73 -1.53 1.40 -23.45
C THR A 73 -0.08 1.08 -23.06
N VAL A 74 0.47 1.82 -22.11
CA VAL A 74 1.86 1.68 -21.67
C VAL A 74 1.92 0.92 -20.34
N LYS A 75 2.81 -0.06 -20.22
CA LYS A 75 3.03 -0.75 -18.94
C LYS A 75 3.80 0.15 -17.97
N GLN A 76 3.41 0.10 -16.70
CA GLN A 76 4.13 0.77 -15.62
C GLN A 76 5.58 0.24 -15.49
N ALA A 77 6.48 1.09 -14.99
CA ALA A 77 7.86 0.74 -14.67
C ALA A 77 7.93 -0.40 -13.64
N ARG A 78 8.82 -1.38 -13.88
CA ARG A 78 9.03 -2.55 -13.02
C ARG A 78 10.47 -3.07 -13.13
N PHE A 79 11.07 -3.47 -12.01
CA PHE A 79 12.35 -4.15 -12.00
C PHE A 79 12.26 -5.53 -12.66
N LYS A 80 13.37 -5.91 -13.27
CA LYS A 80 13.74 -7.30 -13.45
C LYS A 80 14.36 -7.78 -12.15
N LEU A 81 13.81 -8.86 -11.58
CA LEU A 81 14.29 -9.47 -10.34
C LEU A 81 14.83 -10.86 -10.64
N ASP A 82 16.06 -11.11 -10.23
CA ASP A 82 16.71 -12.40 -10.30
C ASP A 82 17.01 -12.91 -8.89
N TYR A 83 16.14 -13.80 -8.42
CA TYR A 83 16.23 -14.42 -7.11
C TYR A 83 17.40 -15.41 -6.99
N SER A 84 18.07 -15.77 -8.07
CA SER A 84 19.23 -16.69 -8.02
C SER A 84 20.56 -16.00 -7.67
N GLY A 85 20.52 -14.70 -7.31
CA GLY A 85 21.72 -13.91 -7.01
C GLY A 85 22.57 -13.63 -8.25
N GLY A 86 21.94 -13.54 -9.42
CA GLY A 86 22.56 -13.16 -10.69
C GLY A 86 22.79 -14.32 -11.67
N TRP A 87 22.43 -15.56 -11.35
CA TRP A 87 22.55 -16.67 -12.31
C TRP A 87 21.59 -16.50 -13.49
N GLY A 88 20.37 -16.02 -13.26
CA GLY A 88 19.39 -15.77 -14.31
C GLY A 88 19.83 -14.69 -15.30
N LYS A 89 20.58 -13.67 -14.84
CA LYS A 89 21.10 -12.60 -15.71
C LYS A 89 22.48 -12.89 -16.29
N TYR A 90 23.40 -13.35 -15.46
CA TYR A 90 24.83 -13.44 -15.77
C TYR A 90 25.35 -14.88 -15.91
N HIS A 91 24.50 -15.90 -15.71
CA HIS A 91 24.87 -17.32 -15.71
C HIS A 91 26.03 -17.66 -14.76
N LYS A 92 26.11 -16.92 -13.63
CA LYS A 92 27.06 -17.12 -12.55
C LYS A 92 26.49 -16.62 -11.23
N LEU A 93 27.06 -17.07 -10.11
CA LEU A 93 26.73 -16.57 -8.76
C LEU A 93 27.28 -15.15 -8.54
N TYR A 94 26.73 -14.17 -9.27
CA TYR A 94 27.21 -12.79 -9.33
C TYR A 94 27.24 -12.13 -7.95
N TRP A 95 26.30 -12.48 -7.07
CA TRP A 95 26.23 -11.96 -5.70
C TRP A 95 27.55 -12.12 -4.91
N LYS A 96 28.36 -13.15 -5.20
CA LYS A 96 29.64 -13.40 -4.51
C LYS A 96 30.71 -12.36 -4.84
N THR A 97 30.63 -11.75 -6.01
CA THR A 97 31.60 -10.77 -6.51
C THR A 97 30.98 -9.37 -6.65
N PHE A 98 29.74 -9.20 -6.19
CA PHE A 98 29.02 -7.95 -6.23
C PHE A 98 29.72 -6.91 -5.36
N ARG A 99 30.08 -5.78 -5.94
CA ARG A 99 30.77 -4.69 -5.24
C ARG A 99 29.81 -3.54 -5.02
N ASN A 100 29.59 -3.21 -3.76
CA ASN A 100 28.80 -2.03 -3.39
C ASN A 100 29.56 -0.74 -3.77
N SER A 101 28.82 0.19 -4.35
CA SER A 101 29.28 1.53 -4.73
C SER A 101 28.36 2.64 -4.21
N CYS A 102 27.34 2.28 -3.41
CA CYS A 102 26.46 3.20 -2.70
C CYS A 102 27.26 4.20 -1.86
N GLY A 103 26.95 5.47 -2.03
CA GLY A 103 27.23 6.52 -1.06
C GLY A 103 26.13 6.63 0.00
N ALA A 104 26.36 7.48 1.00
CA ALA A 104 25.35 7.81 2.00
C ALA A 104 24.09 8.40 1.34
N TYR A 105 22.93 8.01 1.84
CA TYR A 105 21.67 8.60 1.41
C TYR A 105 21.55 10.04 1.91
N ASP A 106 21.31 10.97 0.99
CA ASP A 106 21.13 12.41 1.25
C ASP A 106 19.77 12.92 0.72
N GLY A 107 18.83 12.02 0.44
CA GLY A 107 17.49 12.36 -0.01
C GLY A 107 16.50 12.64 1.14
N PRO A 108 15.22 12.91 0.80
CA PRO A 108 14.18 13.18 1.79
C PRO A 108 13.91 11.99 2.72
N ALA A 109 13.31 12.24 3.88
CA ALA A 109 12.90 11.17 4.80
C ALA A 109 11.94 10.18 4.12
N LEU A 110 12.17 8.88 4.34
CA LEU A 110 11.39 7.80 3.76
C LEU A 110 10.56 7.11 4.84
N ALA A 111 9.27 6.90 4.56
CA ALA A 111 8.42 6.09 5.43
C ALA A 111 8.95 4.65 5.51
N TRP A 112 8.84 4.00 6.66
CA TRP A 112 9.16 2.56 6.79
C TRP A 112 10.59 2.17 6.37
N MET A 113 11.53 3.11 6.38
CA MET A 113 12.88 2.91 5.86
C MET A 113 13.66 1.87 6.67
N ILE A 114 14.27 0.92 5.98
CA ILE A 114 15.26 0.00 6.54
C ILE A 114 16.67 0.46 6.19
N THR A 115 16.89 0.74 4.90
CA THR A 115 18.16 1.25 4.39
C THR A 115 17.92 1.94 3.07
N ALA A 116 18.69 2.99 2.80
CA ALA A 116 18.69 3.70 1.54
C ALA A 116 20.12 4.12 1.18
N CYS A 117 20.37 4.39 -0.09
CA CYS A 117 21.65 4.88 -0.54
C CYS A 117 21.54 5.75 -1.79
N LYS A 118 22.58 6.56 -2.03
CA LYS A 118 22.80 7.28 -3.28
C LYS A 118 23.75 6.48 -4.17
N ALA A 119 23.32 6.13 -5.38
CA ALA A 119 24.16 5.49 -6.37
C ALA A 119 25.10 6.51 -7.04
N ARG A 120 26.13 6.01 -7.74
CA ARG A 120 27.14 6.87 -8.40
C ARG A 120 26.59 7.74 -9.52
N ASP A 121 25.50 7.32 -10.16
CA ASP A 121 24.80 8.09 -11.19
C ASP A 121 23.87 9.17 -10.61
N GLY A 122 23.85 9.33 -9.28
CA GLY A 122 23.02 10.30 -8.57
C GLY A 122 21.60 9.82 -8.26
N SER A 123 21.20 8.63 -8.71
CA SER A 123 19.93 8.00 -8.34
C SER A 123 19.91 7.50 -6.91
N TYR A 124 18.72 7.26 -6.37
CA TYR A 124 18.51 6.72 -5.04
C TYR A 124 17.90 5.34 -5.08
N TRP A 125 18.35 4.50 -4.15
CA TRP A 125 17.77 3.18 -3.90
C TRP A 125 17.36 3.05 -2.45
N ALA A 126 16.24 2.39 -2.18
CA ALA A 126 15.79 2.17 -0.81
C ALA A 126 15.07 0.83 -0.64
N LEU A 127 15.18 0.32 0.58
CA LEU A 127 14.37 -0.77 1.09
C LEU A 127 13.45 -0.24 2.19
N GLN A 128 12.15 -0.48 2.01
CA GLN A 128 11.10 -0.13 2.96
C GLN A 128 10.40 -1.40 3.43
N LYS A 129 9.98 -1.44 4.70
CA LYS A 129 9.35 -2.64 5.27
C LYS A 129 8.18 -2.32 6.19
N TRP A 130 6.98 -2.78 5.83
CA TRP A 130 5.73 -2.51 6.57
C TRP A 130 4.66 -3.60 6.34
N GLN A 131 3.58 -3.59 7.11
CA GLN A 131 2.52 -4.61 7.05
C GLN A 131 1.39 -4.19 6.11
N VAL A 132 1.46 -4.67 4.87
CA VAL A 132 0.45 -4.39 3.83
C VAL A 132 -0.85 -5.15 4.09
N HIS A 133 -0.74 -6.44 4.42
CA HIS A 133 -1.87 -7.38 4.49
C HIS A 133 -2.60 -7.44 5.85
N LEU A 134 -2.50 -6.40 6.67
CA LEU A 134 -3.37 -6.32 7.85
C LEU A 134 -4.83 -6.32 7.42
N PRO A 135 -5.71 -7.10 8.07
CA PRO A 135 -7.12 -7.11 7.73
C PRO A 135 -7.77 -5.78 8.12
N ASP A 136 -8.70 -5.32 7.29
CA ASP A 136 -9.46 -4.11 7.54
C ASP A 136 -10.41 -4.26 8.74
N LEU A 137 -11.05 -3.15 9.13
CA LEU A 137 -12.02 -3.06 10.22
C LEU A 137 -11.47 -3.47 11.60
N GLY A 138 -10.17 -3.25 11.78
CA GLY A 138 -9.43 -3.46 13.01
C GLY A 138 -9.37 -4.90 13.49
N PHE A 139 -9.59 -5.87 12.61
CA PHE A 139 -9.43 -7.26 12.99
C PHE A 139 -7.98 -7.54 13.38
N THR A 140 -7.79 -8.37 14.41
CA THR A 140 -6.49 -8.97 14.66
C THR A 140 -6.22 -9.99 13.54
N PRO A 141 -5.07 -9.93 12.85
CA PRO A 141 -4.76 -10.87 11.77
C PRO A 141 -4.83 -12.30 12.30
N TRP A 142 -5.55 -13.19 11.62
CA TRP A 142 -5.78 -14.57 12.07
C TRP A 142 -4.87 -15.59 11.39
N THR A 143 -4.34 -15.31 10.20
CA THR A 143 -3.37 -16.19 9.51
C THR A 143 -1.94 -15.65 9.59
N ALA A 144 -0.95 -16.51 9.35
CA ALA A 144 0.45 -16.08 9.27
C ALA A 144 0.69 -15.10 8.11
N GLY A 145 -0.06 -15.23 7.01
CA GLY A 145 0.03 -14.36 5.83
C GLY A 145 -0.36 -12.91 6.14
N LEU A 146 -1.45 -12.71 6.89
CA LEU A 146 -1.93 -11.37 7.27
C LEU A 146 -0.97 -10.63 8.23
N ARG A 147 -0.08 -11.37 8.91
CA ARG A 147 0.91 -10.80 9.85
C ARG A 147 2.22 -10.40 9.16
N GLN A 148 2.40 -10.78 7.90
CA GLN A 148 3.69 -10.61 7.22
C GLN A 148 4.02 -9.14 7.01
N TRP A 149 5.31 -8.83 7.19
CA TRP A 149 5.89 -7.57 6.79
C TRP A 149 6.43 -7.71 5.37
N GLU A 150 6.00 -6.87 4.46
CA GLU A 150 6.48 -6.83 3.08
C GLU A 150 7.77 -6.04 3.01
N LEU A 151 8.77 -6.54 2.27
CA LEU A 151 10.00 -5.83 1.95
C LEU A 151 9.89 -5.31 0.52
N HIS A 152 9.93 -4.00 0.37
CA HIS A 152 9.78 -3.31 -0.90
C HIS A 152 11.11 -2.69 -1.33
N LEU A 153 11.35 -2.67 -2.65
CA LEU A 153 12.50 -2.03 -3.28
C LEU A 153 12.04 -0.86 -4.14
N SER A 154 12.82 0.22 -4.06
CA SER A 154 12.58 1.47 -4.77
C SER A 154 13.85 1.97 -5.46
N HIS A 155 13.70 2.60 -6.62
CA HIS A 155 14.77 3.26 -7.39
C HIS A 155 14.24 4.51 -8.08
N TRP A 156 14.80 5.67 -7.76
CA TRP A 156 14.26 6.94 -8.26
C TRP A 156 15.32 8.04 -8.41
N THR A 157 14.97 9.06 -9.19
CA THR A 157 15.80 10.26 -9.46
C THR A 157 15.02 11.56 -9.35
N THR A 158 13.74 11.50 -8.97
CA THR A 158 12.83 12.65 -8.90
C THR A 158 12.33 12.89 -7.47
N ASP A 159 11.48 13.90 -7.28
CA ASP A 159 10.70 14.03 -6.04
C ASP A 159 9.83 12.79 -5.77
N LEU A 160 9.53 12.57 -4.49
CA LEU A 160 8.62 11.51 -4.05
C LEU A 160 7.17 11.82 -4.44
N ALA A 161 6.35 10.78 -4.49
CA ALA A 161 4.91 10.97 -4.55
C ALA A 161 4.41 11.72 -3.31
N LYS A 162 3.30 12.45 -3.45
CA LYS A 162 2.70 13.24 -2.36
C LYS A 162 1.33 12.66 -2.03
N LEU A 163 1.18 12.27 -0.78
CA LEU A 163 -0.09 11.90 -0.19
C LEU A 163 -0.54 13.06 0.70
N GLU A 164 -1.43 13.88 0.18
CA GLU A 164 -2.03 15.00 0.91
C GLU A 164 -3.35 14.51 1.49
N VAL A 165 -3.54 14.71 2.80
CA VAL A 165 -4.69 14.21 3.55
C VAL A 165 -5.21 15.32 4.44
N TRP A 166 -6.52 15.52 4.39
CA TRP A 166 -7.30 16.39 5.26
C TRP A 166 -8.36 15.56 5.98
N GLN A 167 -8.90 16.13 7.06
CA GLN A 167 -9.90 15.51 7.91
C GLN A 167 -11.09 16.45 8.02
N ASP A 168 -12.27 15.89 8.23
CA ASP A 168 -13.51 16.62 8.36
C ASP A 168 -14.54 15.81 9.15
N TRP A 169 -15.75 16.34 9.26
CA TRP A 169 -16.95 15.57 9.54
C TRP A 169 -17.91 15.63 8.34
N ILE A 170 -18.77 14.61 8.20
CA ILE A 170 -19.77 14.53 7.14
C ILE A 170 -21.15 14.19 7.67
N TYR A 171 -22.18 14.50 6.88
CA TYR A 171 -23.59 14.34 7.20
C TYR A 171 -23.97 15.10 8.47
N HIS A 172 -23.69 16.40 8.48
CA HIS A 172 -23.94 17.31 9.60
C HIS A 172 -23.19 16.88 10.87
N GLY A 173 -21.87 16.67 10.75
CA GLY A 173 -21.05 16.29 11.90
C GLY A 173 -21.20 14.84 12.39
N ARG A 174 -22.07 14.04 11.76
CA ARG A 174 -22.44 12.72 12.29
C ARG A 174 -21.32 11.68 12.20
N PHE A 175 -20.46 11.79 11.19
CA PHE A 175 -19.37 10.84 10.97
C PHE A 175 -18.07 11.58 10.74
N HIS A 176 -16.98 11.00 11.26
CA HIS A 176 -15.64 11.44 10.91
C HIS A 176 -15.38 11.13 9.44
N HIS A 177 -14.60 12.00 8.80
CA HIS A 177 -14.29 11.92 7.38
C HIS A 177 -12.82 12.26 7.15
N MET A 178 -12.25 11.60 6.14
CA MET A 178 -10.92 11.89 5.63
C MET A 178 -11.00 11.98 4.13
N PHE A 179 -10.28 12.93 3.56
CA PHE A 179 -10.18 13.07 2.12
C PHE A 179 -8.81 13.58 1.71
N GLY A 180 -8.51 13.52 0.43
CA GLY A 180 -7.24 14.02 -0.05
C GLY A 180 -6.96 13.66 -1.48
N ARG A 181 -5.70 13.80 -1.86
CA ARG A 181 -5.23 13.45 -3.20
C ARG A 181 -3.87 12.76 -3.16
N TYR A 182 -3.69 11.82 -4.06
CA TYR A 182 -2.43 11.14 -4.28
C TYR A 182 -1.82 11.54 -5.62
N THR A 183 -0.65 12.16 -5.59
CA THR A 183 0.00 12.70 -6.79
C THR A 183 1.46 12.28 -6.91
N TYR A 184 1.97 12.26 -8.13
CA TYR A 184 3.39 12.08 -8.43
C TYR A 184 3.79 13.07 -9.53
N LEU A 185 4.76 13.92 -9.22
CA LEU A 185 5.19 15.03 -10.08
C LEU A 185 4.01 15.94 -10.50
N GLY A 186 3.13 16.24 -9.54
CA GLY A 186 1.96 17.11 -9.74
C GLY A 186 0.84 16.49 -10.58
N LYS A 187 0.93 15.19 -10.92
CA LYS A 187 -0.11 14.48 -11.67
C LYS A 187 -0.80 13.44 -10.78
N PRO A 188 -2.12 13.20 -10.98
CA PRO A 188 -2.86 12.18 -10.25
C PRO A 188 -2.28 10.77 -10.38
N VAL A 189 -2.25 10.03 -9.27
CA VAL A 189 -1.98 8.59 -9.26
C VAL A 189 -3.30 7.84 -9.14
N TYR A 190 -3.63 7.03 -10.15
CA TYR A 190 -4.84 6.20 -10.17
C TYR A 190 -4.67 4.96 -11.07
N GLY A 191 -5.53 3.96 -10.88
CA GLY A 191 -5.65 2.77 -11.73
C GLY A 191 -6.80 2.85 -12.72
N PHE A 192 -6.92 1.84 -13.58
CA PHE A 192 -7.96 1.71 -14.59
C PHE A 192 -9.01 0.63 -14.27
N GLY A 193 -8.76 -0.22 -13.28
CA GLY A 193 -9.73 -1.21 -12.83
C GLY A 193 -9.46 -1.73 -11.42
N THR A 194 -10.54 -2.17 -10.78
CA THR A 194 -10.51 -2.90 -9.52
C THR A 194 -11.35 -4.15 -9.62
N THR A 195 -11.08 -5.12 -8.75
CA THR A 195 -12.01 -6.23 -8.50
C THR A 195 -13.32 -5.70 -7.89
N HIS A 196 -14.33 -6.55 -7.78
CA HIS A 196 -15.58 -6.21 -7.09
C HIS A 196 -15.35 -5.76 -5.63
N PHE A 197 -14.25 -6.18 -4.99
CA PHE A 197 -13.87 -5.80 -3.62
C PHE A 197 -12.84 -4.67 -3.56
N GLY A 198 -12.57 -3.97 -4.67
CA GLY A 198 -11.72 -2.77 -4.67
C GLY A 198 -10.22 -3.01 -4.85
N ALA A 199 -9.76 -4.26 -5.04
CA ALA A 199 -8.34 -4.53 -5.27
C ALA A 199 -7.92 -4.12 -6.69
N PRO A 200 -6.82 -3.36 -6.90
CA PRO A 200 -6.37 -2.97 -8.24
C PRO A 200 -6.08 -4.15 -9.16
N THR A 201 -6.48 -4.05 -10.43
CA THR A 201 -6.28 -5.11 -11.45
C THR A 201 -5.26 -4.76 -12.51
N ASP A 202 -4.52 -3.66 -12.33
CA ASP A 202 -3.57 -3.13 -13.30
C ASP A 202 -2.27 -2.66 -12.63
N GLY A 203 -1.27 -2.33 -13.45
CA GLY A 203 0.05 -1.92 -12.96
C GLY A 203 0.12 -0.51 -12.37
N TYR A 204 -0.94 0.29 -12.43
CA TYR A 204 -0.99 1.70 -12.00
C TYR A 204 -1.73 1.90 -10.68
N GLY A 205 -2.87 1.24 -10.50
CA GLY A 205 -3.70 1.39 -9.29
C GLY A 205 -2.97 0.95 -8.03
N ARG A 206 -3.06 1.78 -6.98
CA ARG A 206 -2.48 1.53 -5.65
C ARG A 206 -3.57 1.61 -4.59
N LEU A 207 -3.47 0.76 -3.58
CA LEU A 207 -4.24 0.91 -2.36
C LEU A 207 -3.56 1.95 -1.45
N LEU A 208 -4.40 2.80 -0.88
CA LEU A 208 -4.16 3.68 0.24
C LEU A 208 -4.61 2.91 1.49
N TYR A 209 -3.70 2.71 2.43
CA TYR A 209 -3.94 1.94 3.64
C TYR A 209 -4.09 2.88 4.82
N LEU A 210 -5.31 2.98 5.35
CA LEU A 210 -5.63 3.82 6.49
C LEU A 210 -5.52 3.00 7.76
N ASP A 211 -4.58 3.37 8.63
CA ASP A 211 -4.51 2.86 9.99
C ASP A 211 -4.98 3.93 10.99
N THR A 212 -5.67 3.47 12.02
CA THR A 212 -6.22 4.26 13.12
C THR A 212 -5.57 3.83 14.44
N HIS A 213 -5.31 4.78 15.34
CA HIS A 213 -4.69 4.55 16.63
C HIS A 213 -5.71 4.75 17.76
N ASN A 214 -5.70 3.86 18.77
CA ASN A 214 -6.57 3.92 19.95
C ASN A 214 -8.05 4.21 19.61
N SER A 215 -8.62 3.43 18.69
CA SER A 215 -10.01 3.58 18.27
C SER A 215 -10.93 2.58 18.98
N ALA A 216 -12.19 2.52 18.55
CA ALA A 216 -13.13 1.47 18.99
C ALA A 216 -12.65 0.03 18.69
N TYR A 217 -11.56 -0.14 17.92
CA TYR A 217 -10.93 -1.44 17.69
C TYR A 217 -9.96 -1.86 18.80
N GLY A 218 -9.67 -0.98 19.75
CA GLY A 218 -8.78 -1.22 20.88
C GLY A 218 -7.50 -0.38 20.80
N THR A 219 -6.59 -0.66 21.73
CA THR A 219 -5.34 0.10 21.90
C THR A 219 -4.35 -0.13 20.75
N GLY A 220 -3.54 0.90 20.49
CA GLY A 220 -2.50 0.90 19.47
C GLY A 220 -3.03 1.02 18.04
N TRP A 221 -2.15 0.78 17.08
CA TRP A 221 -2.47 0.87 15.64
C TRP A 221 -3.28 -0.32 15.15
N ARG A 222 -4.35 -0.04 14.41
CA ARG A 222 -5.22 -1.00 13.73
C ARG A 222 -5.49 -0.52 12.30
N ARG A 223 -5.60 -1.44 11.33
CA ARG A 223 -6.03 -1.11 9.98
C ARG A 223 -7.52 -0.80 9.99
N GLU A 224 -7.89 0.42 9.60
CA GLU A 224 -9.28 0.80 9.36
C GLU A 224 -9.77 0.20 8.05
N ASN A 225 -9.11 0.56 6.96
CA ASN A 225 -9.52 0.15 5.63
C ASN A 225 -8.38 0.30 4.60
N SER A 226 -8.62 -0.23 3.41
CA SER A 226 -7.81 0.03 2.23
C SER A 226 -8.70 0.36 1.03
N PHE A 227 -8.31 1.37 0.26
CA PHE A 227 -9.09 1.87 -0.88
C PHE A 227 -8.20 2.50 -1.93
N VAL A 228 -8.72 2.76 -3.13
CA VAL A 228 -7.97 3.37 -4.23
C VAL A 228 -8.26 4.87 -4.33
N ALA A 229 -7.28 5.62 -4.84
CA ALA A 229 -7.54 6.95 -5.37
C ALA A 229 -8.36 6.86 -6.67
N HIS A 230 -9.28 7.79 -6.86
CA HIS A 230 -10.25 7.81 -7.95
C HIS A 230 -9.59 8.14 -9.29
N ASN A 231 -10.08 7.47 -10.33
CA ASN A 231 -9.74 7.79 -11.71
C ASN A 231 -10.72 8.84 -12.26
N PRO A 232 -10.25 9.94 -12.89
CA PRO A 232 -8.86 10.28 -13.22
C PRO A 232 -8.21 11.30 -12.25
N THR A 233 -8.87 11.61 -11.13
CA THR A 233 -8.57 12.78 -10.30
C THR A 233 -7.43 12.54 -9.32
N GLY A 234 -7.20 11.29 -8.91
CA GLY A 234 -6.29 10.93 -7.82
C GLY A 234 -6.83 11.33 -6.45
N VAL A 235 -8.07 11.81 -6.38
CA VAL A 235 -8.76 12.17 -5.13
C VAL A 235 -9.24 10.90 -4.44
N PHE A 236 -9.30 10.92 -3.11
CA PHE A 236 -9.94 9.88 -2.32
C PHE A 236 -10.72 10.52 -1.18
N CYS A 237 -11.68 9.78 -0.65
CA CYS A 237 -12.44 10.13 0.52
C CYS A 237 -12.85 8.86 1.25
N TYR A 238 -12.98 8.96 2.57
CA TYR A 238 -13.32 7.87 3.45
C TYR A 238 -14.12 8.39 4.64
N GLY A 239 -15.34 7.90 4.81
CA GLY A 239 -16.14 8.14 6.01
C GLY A 239 -16.00 6.98 6.97
N PHE A 240 -15.83 7.28 8.26
CA PHE A 240 -15.79 6.27 9.31
C PHE A 240 -17.21 5.81 9.64
N PHE A 241 -17.62 4.68 9.08
CA PHE A 241 -18.94 4.09 9.27
C PHE A 241 -18.87 2.77 10.03
N LYS A 242 -20.03 2.31 10.49
CA LYS A 242 -20.15 0.91 10.89
C LYS A 242 -20.20 0.04 9.64
N HIS A 243 -19.39 -1.01 9.59
CA HIS A 243 -19.32 -1.90 8.43
C HIS A 243 -19.78 -3.31 8.79
N ASN A 244 -20.65 -3.91 7.97
CA ASN A 244 -20.99 -5.33 8.12
C ASN A 244 -19.88 -6.17 7.47
N ALA A 245 -18.98 -6.74 8.27
CA ALA A 245 -17.89 -7.54 7.70
C ALA A 245 -18.39 -8.87 7.11
N GLY A 246 -19.50 -9.42 7.61
CA GLY A 246 -20.08 -10.69 7.12
C GLY A 246 -20.84 -10.57 5.79
N ALA A 247 -21.20 -9.36 5.37
CA ALA A 247 -21.93 -9.10 4.12
C ALA A 247 -21.23 -8.10 3.18
N GLY A 248 -20.20 -7.40 3.65
CA GLY A 248 -19.59 -6.26 2.95
C GLY A 248 -18.34 -6.57 2.13
N GLY A 249 -18.02 -7.85 1.88
CA GLY A 249 -16.83 -8.23 1.11
C GLY A 249 -15.49 -8.07 1.83
N TYR A 250 -15.51 -7.70 3.12
CA TYR A 250 -14.33 -7.61 3.96
C TYR A 250 -13.84 -9.00 4.38
N ALA A 251 -12.53 -9.23 4.33
CA ALA A 251 -11.96 -10.41 4.94
C ALA A 251 -12.16 -10.37 6.47
N HIS A 252 -12.66 -11.46 7.05
CA HIS A 252 -12.89 -11.57 8.48
C HIS A 252 -12.48 -12.96 9.01
N PRO A 253 -12.26 -13.11 10.34
CA PRO A 253 -11.98 -14.40 10.94
C PRO A 253 -13.11 -15.42 10.68
N PRO A 254 -12.78 -16.72 10.56
CA PRO A 254 -13.79 -17.77 10.46
C PRO A 254 -14.80 -17.70 11.61
N GLY A 255 -16.09 -17.84 11.28
CA GLY A 255 -17.18 -17.77 12.26
C GLY A 255 -17.59 -16.36 12.67
N PHE A 256 -16.89 -15.30 12.22
CA PHE A 256 -17.37 -13.93 12.45
C PHE A 256 -18.55 -13.62 11.54
N ALA A 257 -19.62 -13.07 12.12
CA ALA A 257 -20.72 -12.44 11.41
C ALA A 257 -21.16 -11.19 12.20
N GLY A 258 -21.44 -10.10 11.49
CA GLY A 258 -22.02 -8.90 12.10
C GLY A 258 -21.26 -7.60 11.79
N MET A 259 -21.58 -6.59 12.60
CA MET A 259 -21.12 -5.22 12.42
C MET A 259 -19.80 -4.95 13.14
N ARG A 260 -18.92 -4.19 12.51
CA ARG A 260 -17.74 -3.57 13.09
C ARG A 260 -18.05 -2.09 13.40
N PRO A 261 -17.56 -1.55 14.52
CA PRO A 261 -17.80 -0.16 14.88
C PRO A 261 -17.09 0.80 13.91
N GLN A 262 -17.44 2.08 13.98
CA GLN A 262 -16.65 3.16 13.39
C GLN A 262 -15.27 3.15 14.03
N GLY A 263 -14.19 3.15 13.24
CA GLY A 263 -12.84 3.08 13.78
C GLY A 263 -12.10 4.41 13.81
N ASN A 264 -12.80 5.54 13.90
CA ASN A 264 -12.14 6.83 14.17
C ASN A 264 -11.40 6.77 15.53
N GLY A 265 -10.20 7.34 15.58
CA GLY A 265 -9.23 7.20 16.67
C GLY A 265 -8.55 8.51 17.02
N ASP A 266 -7.55 8.46 17.90
CA ASP A 266 -6.82 9.66 18.36
C ASP A 266 -5.71 10.08 17.38
N MET A 267 -5.28 9.19 16.49
CA MET A 267 -4.33 9.45 15.42
C MET A 267 -4.60 8.57 14.21
N TYR A 268 -4.18 9.06 13.05
CA TYR A 268 -4.24 8.35 11.79
C TYR A 268 -2.86 8.30 11.13
N ARG A 269 -2.63 7.24 10.36
CA ARG A 269 -1.60 7.22 9.33
C ARG A 269 -2.17 6.60 8.07
N MET A 270 -1.79 7.16 6.94
CA MET A 270 -2.15 6.62 5.63
C MET A 270 -0.87 6.27 4.89
N THR A 271 -0.67 4.99 4.59
CA THR A 271 0.48 4.52 3.79
C THR A 271 -0.01 4.18 2.39
N ALA A 272 0.71 4.65 1.38
CA ALA A 272 0.47 4.31 -0.01
C ALA A 272 1.78 3.82 -0.60
N GLY A 273 1.74 2.71 -1.35
CA GLY A 273 2.97 2.34 -2.04
C GLY A 273 3.22 3.23 -3.25
N GLY A 274 4.49 3.40 -3.59
CA GLY A 274 4.90 4.31 -4.65
C GLY A 274 4.35 3.90 -6.03
N PRO A 275 4.02 4.86 -6.93
CA PRO A 275 3.79 4.53 -8.33
C PRO A 275 5.06 3.96 -8.96
N GLY A 276 4.91 3.00 -9.88
CA GLY A 276 6.06 2.34 -10.51
C GLY A 276 7.03 1.74 -9.48
N VAL A 277 8.28 2.19 -9.53
CA VAL A 277 9.35 1.78 -8.60
C VAL A 277 9.82 2.93 -7.69
N THR A 278 8.99 3.96 -7.49
CA THR A 278 9.30 5.03 -6.52
C THR A 278 9.06 4.55 -5.07
N PRO A 279 9.62 5.24 -4.06
CA PRO A 279 9.37 4.92 -2.65
C PRO A 279 7.89 4.91 -2.24
N ASP A 280 7.58 4.09 -1.25
CA ASP A 280 6.33 4.19 -0.50
C ASP A 280 6.30 5.48 0.30
N VAL A 281 5.11 6.03 0.48
CA VAL A 281 4.90 7.30 1.17
C VAL A 281 3.88 7.13 2.27
N MET A 282 4.00 7.99 3.29
CA MET A 282 3.10 7.97 4.44
C MET A 282 2.75 9.40 4.84
N TRP A 283 1.48 9.60 5.16
CA TRP A 283 1.00 10.74 5.93
C TRP A 283 0.58 10.29 7.32
N SER A 284 0.71 11.16 8.33
CA SER A 284 0.13 10.94 9.66
C SER A 284 -0.37 12.25 10.26
N GLY A 285 -1.41 12.17 11.09
CA GLY A 285 -1.97 13.31 11.80
C GLY A 285 -2.81 12.87 13.00
N ASN A 286 -3.08 13.80 13.92
CA ASN A 286 -3.99 13.57 15.04
C ASN A 286 -5.42 13.46 14.53
N GLY A 287 -6.22 12.60 15.15
CA GLY A 287 -7.65 12.50 14.87
C GLY A 287 -8.42 13.69 15.42
N LEU A 288 -9.50 14.05 14.73
CA LEU A 288 -10.44 15.05 15.23
C LEU A 288 -11.20 14.50 16.45
N HIS A 289 -11.70 15.40 17.30
CA HIS A 289 -12.73 15.05 18.28
C HIS A 289 -14.09 14.89 17.60
N ASN A 290 -15.13 14.53 18.35
CA ASN A 290 -16.49 14.49 17.80
C ASN A 290 -17.02 15.90 17.56
N PHE A 291 -17.58 16.14 16.39
CA PHE A 291 -18.17 17.44 16.03
C PHE A 291 -19.17 17.94 17.07
N SER A 292 -19.12 19.23 17.37
CA SER A 292 -20.13 19.92 18.15
C SER A 292 -20.68 21.13 17.40
N ALA A 293 -21.97 21.10 17.05
CA ALA A 293 -22.65 22.22 16.40
C ALA A 293 -22.71 23.49 17.27
N SER A 294 -22.54 23.37 18.59
CA SER A 294 -22.46 24.52 19.51
C SER A 294 -21.05 25.10 19.62
N ASN A 295 -20.05 24.41 19.08
CA ASN A 295 -18.67 24.88 19.06
C ASN A 295 -18.41 25.62 17.74
N SER A 296 -18.27 26.94 17.81
CA SER A 296 -18.03 27.79 16.63
C SER A 296 -16.72 27.45 15.90
N ALA A 297 -15.72 26.92 16.60
CA ALA A 297 -14.47 26.49 15.97
C ALA A 297 -14.67 25.23 15.11
N ASP A 298 -15.52 24.29 15.56
CA ASP A 298 -15.80 23.07 14.80
C ASP A 298 -16.59 23.40 13.53
N VAL A 299 -17.61 24.27 13.62
CA VAL A 299 -18.40 24.74 12.47
C VAL A 299 -17.52 25.49 11.46
N ALA A 300 -16.62 26.35 11.93
CA ALA A 300 -15.69 27.07 11.06
C ALA A 300 -14.69 26.12 10.38
N PHE A 301 -14.19 25.12 11.12
CA PHE A 301 -13.29 24.12 10.59
C PHE A 301 -13.96 23.24 9.53
N GLU A 302 -15.16 22.71 9.81
CA GLU A 302 -15.98 21.94 8.86
C GLU A 302 -16.23 22.74 7.57
N THR A 303 -16.64 24.02 7.70
CA THR A 303 -16.84 24.90 6.53
C THR A 303 -15.56 25.08 5.70
N ALA A 304 -14.41 25.23 6.37
CA ALA A 304 -13.12 25.35 5.69
C ALA A 304 -12.71 24.04 5.01
N MET A 305 -12.97 22.88 5.62
CA MET A 305 -12.64 21.58 5.07
C MET A 305 -13.57 21.17 3.91
N ASN A 306 -14.84 21.55 3.97
CA ASN A 306 -15.75 21.47 2.83
C ASN A 306 -15.22 22.26 1.62
N SER A 307 -14.78 23.50 1.84
CA SER A 307 -14.16 24.33 0.80
C SER A 307 -12.85 23.72 0.28
N GLN A 308 -12.05 23.12 1.17
CA GLN A 308 -10.81 22.44 0.80
C GLN A 308 -11.08 21.19 -0.05
N LEU A 309 -12.09 20.38 0.29
CA LEU A 309 -12.52 19.25 -0.50
C LEU A 309 -12.93 19.69 -1.91
N ASP A 310 -13.81 20.68 -2.00
CA ASP A 310 -14.29 21.24 -3.28
C ASP A 310 -13.14 21.72 -4.17
N SER A 311 -12.12 22.35 -3.57
CA SER A 311 -10.95 22.86 -4.29
C SER A 311 -10.11 21.76 -4.96
N ILE A 312 -10.15 20.53 -4.45
CA ILE A 312 -9.34 19.42 -4.95
C ILE A 312 -10.10 18.43 -5.82
N LEU A 313 -11.44 18.47 -5.84
CA LEU A 313 -12.25 17.47 -6.56
C LEU A 313 -11.86 17.34 -8.02
N ASN A 314 -11.57 18.45 -8.70
CA ASN A 314 -11.15 18.46 -10.09
C ASN A 314 -12.06 17.57 -11.00
N GLY A 315 -13.37 17.66 -10.79
CA GLY A 315 -14.38 16.87 -11.51
C GLY A 315 -14.73 15.51 -10.89
N ASP A 316 -14.18 15.16 -9.71
CA ASP A 316 -14.53 13.93 -8.98
C ASP A 316 -16.03 13.85 -8.70
N LYS A 317 -16.60 12.65 -8.84
CA LYS A 317 -18.04 12.40 -8.70
C LYS A 317 -18.42 11.70 -7.41
N LEU A 318 -17.44 11.15 -6.69
CA LEU A 318 -17.66 10.24 -5.58
C LEU A 318 -17.39 10.94 -4.23
N CYS A 319 -16.41 11.82 -4.17
CA CYS A 319 -16.08 12.58 -2.97
C CYS A 319 -16.83 13.91 -2.91
N ARG A 320 -18.14 13.88 -2.63
CA ARG A 320 -18.98 15.10 -2.63
C ARG A 320 -19.80 15.29 -1.37
N GLN A 321 -19.54 14.46 -0.36
CA GLN A 321 -20.28 14.51 0.89
C GLN A 321 -19.59 15.48 1.84
N HIS A 322 -20.43 16.26 2.51
CA HIS A 322 -20.15 17.20 3.59
C HIS A 322 -21.09 16.86 4.75
#